data_AF-A0A930DX09-F1
#
_entry.id   AF-A0A930DX09-F1
#
_cell.length_a   1.000
_cell.length_b   1.000
_cell.length_c   1.000
_cell.angle_alpha   90.00
_cell.angle_beta   90.00
_cell.angle_gamma   90.00
#
_symmetry.space_group_name_H-M   'P 1'
#
loop_
_entity.id
_entity.type
_entity.pdbx_description
1 polymer ?
#
loop_
_entity_poly.entity_id
_entity_poly.type
_entity_poly.pdbx_seq_one_letter_code
_entity_poly.pdbx_strand_id
1 'polypeptide(L)'
;MRSFDYSIIREKKWDSEVLGLVASIYKYQGKQELYLKQRPQELNKLIEIAKIQSTEASNEIEGIVTTSTRLKKLVEEKTSPRNRNEQEIAGYRDVLSIIHDSFDAIPITKNYILQMHKILFSHMNNPIAGQTKNVQNYISATYP
;
A
#
# COMPACT_ATOMS: atom_id res chain seq x y z
N MET A 1 25.37 -8.26 -8.90
CA MET A 1 24.11 -7.47 -8.81
C MET A 1 23.76 -7.02 -10.23
N ARG A 2 22.51 -7.15 -10.69
CA ARG A 2 22.14 -6.65 -12.04
C ARG A 2 22.37 -5.13 -12.05
N SER A 3 23.04 -4.63 -13.10
CA SER A 3 23.13 -3.19 -13.33
C SER A 3 21.78 -2.72 -13.88
N PHE A 4 21.18 -1.74 -13.24
CA PHE A 4 19.96 -1.10 -13.72
C PHE A 4 20.35 0.23 -14.38
N ASP A 5 20.15 0.32 -15.70
CA ASP A 5 20.38 1.55 -16.44
C ASP A 5 19.06 2.33 -16.56
N TYR A 6 18.98 3.46 -15.85
CA TYR A 6 17.81 4.33 -15.86
C TYR A 6 17.96 5.52 -16.82
N SER A 7 19.05 5.60 -17.60
CA SER A 7 19.30 6.69 -18.55
C SER A 7 18.15 6.87 -19.55
N ILE A 8 17.56 5.75 -20.00
CA ILE A 8 16.42 5.71 -20.93
C ILE A 8 15.18 6.43 -20.38
N ILE A 9 14.99 6.44 -19.05
CA ILE A 9 13.85 7.14 -18.43
C ILE A 9 14.02 8.66 -18.56
N ARG A 10 15.26 9.15 -18.55
CA ARG A 10 15.57 10.58 -18.66
C ARG A 10 15.16 11.17 -20.00
N GLU A 11 15.22 10.36 -21.06
CA GLU A 11 14.91 10.77 -22.42
C GLU A 11 13.41 10.63 -22.77
N LYS A 12 12.62 9.98 -21.90
CA LYS A 12 11.17 9.89 -22.08
C LYS A 12 10.51 11.24 -21.86
N LYS A 13 10.08 11.86 -22.96
CA LYS A 13 9.22 13.05 -22.93
C LYS A 13 7.79 12.65 -22.52
N TRP A 14 7.11 13.54 -21.82
CA TRP A 14 5.70 13.37 -21.49
C TRP A 14 4.86 13.83 -22.66
N ASP A 15 3.93 13.00 -23.09
CA ASP A 15 2.95 13.38 -24.09
C ASP A 15 1.82 14.23 -23.48
N SER A 16 0.93 14.71 -24.34
CA SER A 16 -0.22 15.52 -23.94
C SER A 16 -1.19 14.77 -23.03
N GLU A 17 -1.28 13.45 -23.14
CA GLU A 17 -2.18 12.63 -22.32
C GLU A 17 -1.67 12.57 -20.88
N VAL A 18 -0.39 12.23 -20.69
CA VAL A 18 0.29 12.25 -19.39
C VAL A 18 0.16 13.63 -18.75
N LEU A 19 0.40 14.70 -19.50
CA LEU A 19 0.25 16.07 -19.00
C LEU A 19 -1.19 16.38 -18.60
N GLY A 20 -2.18 15.93 -19.37
CA GLY A 20 -3.60 16.07 -19.04
C GLY A 20 -4.00 15.33 -17.78
N LEU A 21 -3.47 14.12 -17.57
CA LEU A 21 -3.68 13.33 -16.34
C LEU A 21 -3.05 14.02 -15.13
N VAL A 22 -1.81 14.51 -15.25
CA VAL A 22 -1.13 15.26 -14.18
C VAL A 22 -1.93 16.51 -13.81
N ALA A 23 -2.37 17.30 -14.80
CA ALA A 23 -3.20 18.49 -14.56
C ALA A 23 -4.52 18.13 -13.86
N SER A 24 -5.13 17.01 -14.22
CA SER A 24 -6.35 16.52 -13.57
C SER A 24 -6.10 16.14 -12.11
N ILE A 25 -5.00 15.46 -11.80
CA ILE A 25 -4.60 15.12 -10.43
C ILE A 25 -4.46 16.41 -9.59
N TYR A 26 -3.74 17.42 -10.08
CA TYR A 26 -3.58 18.70 -9.37
C TYR A 26 -4.92 19.42 -9.14
N LYS A 27 -5.81 19.41 -10.14
CA LYS A 27 -7.17 19.99 -10.00
C LYS A 27 -7.96 19.31 -8.88
N TYR A 28 -7.90 17.98 -8.77
CA TYR A 28 -8.62 17.25 -7.72
C TYR A 28 -7.94 17.37 -6.36
N GLN A 29 -6.60 17.46 -6.30
CA GLN A 29 -5.87 17.76 -5.07
C GLN A 29 -6.31 19.10 -4.48
N GLY A 30 -6.42 20.16 -5.29
CA GLY A 30 -6.91 21.45 -4.82
C GLY A 30 -8.36 21.40 -4.30
N LYS A 31 -9.23 20.58 -4.91
CA LYS A 31 -10.58 20.34 -4.38
C LYS A 31 -10.55 19.60 -3.04
N GLN A 32 -9.66 18.61 -2.89
CA GLN A 32 -9.51 17.87 -1.63
C GLN A 32 -9.04 18.78 -0.50
N GLU A 33 -8.11 19.71 -0.75
CA GLU A 33 -7.67 20.71 0.24
C GLU A 33 -8.82 21.62 0.69
N LEU A 34 -9.76 21.95 -0.20
CA LEU A 34 -10.98 22.68 0.15
C LEU A 34 -11.90 21.85 1.04
N TYR A 35 -12.12 20.57 0.72
CA TYR A 35 -12.95 19.67 1.53
C TYR A 35 -12.36 19.40 2.92
N LEU A 36 -11.04 19.31 3.04
CA LEU A 36 -10.35 19.22 4.34
C LEU A 36 -10.74 20.37 5.27
N LYS A 37 -10.89 21.59 4.73
CA LYS A 37 -11.28 22.78 5.51
C LYS A 37 -12.78 22.85 5.78
N GLN A 38 -13.61 22.47 4.81
CA GLN A 38 -15.06 22.67 4.88
C GLN A 38 -15.81 21.51 5.55
N ARG A 39 -15.36 20.27 5.35
CA ARG A 39 -16.08 19.05 5.77
C ARG A 39 -15.14 17.96 6.29
N PRO A 40 -14.36 18.23 7.36
CA PRO A 40 -13.35 17.30 7.85
C PRO A 40 -13.94 15.96 8.33
N GLN A 41 -15.14 15.96 8.91
CA GLN A 41 -15.78 14.73 9.39
C GLN A 41 -16.19 13.79 8.25
N GLU A 42 -16.79 14.33 7.18
CA GLU A 42 -17.15 13.53 6.00
C GLU A 42 -15.90 12.94 5.34
N LEU A 43 -14.83 13.73 5.25
CA LEU A 43 -13.59 13.28 4.65
C LEU A 43 -12.89 12.19 5.48
N ASN A 44 -12.88 12.31 6.82
CA ASN A 44 -12.33 11.28 7.69
C ASN A 44 -13.03 9.93 7.48
N LYS A 45 -14.36 9.94 7.33
CA LYS A 45 -15.13 8.73 7.03
C LYS A 45 -14.77 8.13 5.67
N LEU A 46 -14.51 8.96 4.66
CA LEU A 46 -14.05 8.48 3.35
C LEU A 46 -12.65 7.86 3.43
N ILE A 47 -11.75 8.40 4.26
CA ILE A 47 -10.43 7.82 4.48
C ILE A 47 -10.54 6.42 5.11
N GLU A 48 -11.42 6.22 6.08
CA GLU A 48 -11.66 4.90 6.68
C GLU A 48 -12.13 3.88 5.65
N ILE A 49 -13.10 4.26 4.80
CA ILE A 49 -13.59 3.41 3.72
C ILE A 49 -12.46 3.10 2.72
N ALA A 50 -11.68 4.10 2.33
CA ALA A 50 -10.58 3.94 1.38
C ALA A 50 -9.49 3.00 1.92
N LYS A 51 -9.18 3.04 3.23
CA LYS A 51 -8.23 2.11 3.86
C LYS A 51 -8.70 0.66 3.77
N ILE A 52 -9.99 0.41 3.99
CA ILE A 52 -10.58 -0.94 3.88
C ILE A 52 -10.49 -1.43 2.44
N GLN A 53 -10.95 -0.62 1.49
CA GLN A 53 -10.93 -0.95 0.06
C GLN A 53 -9.50 -1.16 -0.47
N SER A 54 -8.56 -0.34 -0.04
CA SER A 54 -7.15 -0.48 -0.41
C SER A 54 -6.56 -1.79 0.12
N THR A 55 -6.89 -2.17 1.35
CA THR A 55 -6.49 -3.45 1.94
C THR A 55 -7.10 -4.61 1.16
N GLU A 56 -8.41 -4.58 0.90
CA GLU A 56 -9.11 -5.61 0.13
C GLU A 56 -8.48 -5.84 -1.24
N ALA A 57 -8.43 -4.78 -2.06
CA ALA A 57 -7.99 -4.88 -3.45
C ALA A 57 -6.52 -5.31 -3.55
N SER A 58 -5.64 -4.79 -2.68
CA SER A 58 -4.22 -5.13 -2.71
C SER A 58 -3.97 -6.59 -2.31
N ASN A 59 -4.67 -7.06 -1.29
CA ASN A 59 -4.58 -8.47 -0.86
C ASN A 59 -5.22 -9.41 -1.89
N GLU A 60 -6.32 -9.02 -2.55
CA GLU A 60 -6.99 -9.82 -3.57
C GLU A 60 -6.12 -10.02 -4.82
N ILE A 61 -5.33 -9.01 -5.23
CA ILE A 61 -4.34 -9.14 -6.33
C ILE A 61 -3.35 -10.29 -6.07
N GLU A 62 -2.99 -10.51 -4.81
CA GLU A 62 -2.08 -11.57 -4.37
C GLU A 62 -2.82 -12.89 -4.06
N GLY A 63 -4.14 -12.96 -4.30
CA GLY A 63 -4.98 -14.12 -3.99
C GLY A 63 -5.31 -14.30 -2.50
N ILE A 64 -5.04 -13.28 -1.68
CA ILE A 64 -5.26 -13.29 -0.24
C ILE A 64 -6.66 -12.76 0.05
N VAL A 65 -7.63 -13.67 0.15
CA VAL A 65 -9.04 -13.31 0.32
C VAL A 65 -9.61 -13.79 1.65
N THR A 66 -10.58 -13.05 2.18
CA THR A 66 -11.45 -13.40 3.31
C THR A 66 -12.85 -12.82 3.09
N THR A 67 -13.81 -13.08 3.98
CA THR A 67 -15.15 -12.48 3.85
C THR A 67 -15.11 -10.98 4.16
N SER A 68 -15.95 -10.18 3.49
CA SER A 68 -16.08 -8.74 3.74
C SER A 68 -16.32 -8.41 5.22
N THR A 69 -17.13 -9.23 5.91
CA THR A 69 -17.36 -9.14 7.35
C THR A 69 -16.09 -9.36 8.17
N ARG A 70 -15.23 -10.33 7.81
CA ARG A 70 -13.96 -10.57 8.50
C ARG A 70 -12.94 -9.49 8.18
N LEU A 71 -12.84 -9.07 6.92
CA LEU A 71 -11.96 -7.99 6.51
C LEU A 71 -12.24 -6.71 7.32
N LYS A 72 -13.51 -6.30 7.39
CA LYS A 72 -13.92 -5.12 8.16
C LYS A 72 -13.50 -5.22 9.63
N LYS A 73 -13.72 -6.38 10.27
CA LYS A 73 -13.29 -6.62 11.66
C LYS A 73 -11.77 -6.61 11.84
N LEU A 74 -11.02 -7.09 10.85
CA LEU A 74 -9.57 -7.03 10.87
C LEU A 74 -9.12 -5.58 10.76
N VAL A 75 -9.65 -4.81 9.81
CA VAL A 75 -9.21 -3.42 9.56
C VAL A 75 -9.67 -2.46 10.67
N GLU A 76 -10.93 -2.53 11.10
CA GLU A 76 -11.53 -1.58 12.06
C GLU A 76 -11.43 -2.05 13.52
N GLU A 77 -11.85 -3.29 13.81
CA GLU A 77 -11.97 -3.79 15.20
C GLU A 77 -10.64 -4.37 15.73
N LYS A 78 -9.60 -4.45 14.89
CA LYS A 78 -8.29 -5.07 15.20
C LYS A 78 -8.43 -6.45 15.85
N THR A 79 -9.39 -7.24 15.37
CA THR A 79 -9.63 -8.60 15.87
C THR A 79 -8.45 -9.53 15.57
N SER A 80 -8.29 -10.59 16.36
CA SER A 80 -7.25 -11.59 16.14
C SER A 80 -7.46 -12.34 14.81
N PRO A 81 -6.42 -12.46 13.97
CA PRO A 81 -6.43 -13.30 12.78
C PRO A 81 -6.67 -14.78 13.11
N ARG A 82 -7.42 -15.48 12.27
CA ARG A 82 -7.77 -16.90 12.44
C ARG A 82 -6.99 -17.84 11.52
N ASN A 83 -6.51 -17.32 10.39
CA ASN A 83 -5.80 -18.09 9.38
C ASN A 83 -4.70 -17.22 8.76
N ARG A 84 -3.89 -17.84 7.89
CA ARG A 84 -2.77 -17.18 7.24
C ARG A 84 -3.19 -15.95 6.41
N ASN A 85 -4.27 -16.04 5.63
CA ASN A 85 -4.74 -14.91 4.84
C ASN A 85 -5.11 -13.71 5.73
N GLU A 86 -5.78 -13.96 6.85
CA GLU A 86 -6.13 -12.92 7.81
C GLU A 86 -4.90 -12.34 8.52
N GLN A 87 -3.84 -13.15 8.73
CA GLN A 87 -2.57 -12.66 9.28
C GLN A 87 -1.87 -11.72 8.28
N GLU A 88 -1.89 -12.07 7.00
CA GLU A 88 -1.37 -11.24 5.90
C GLU A 88 -2.14 -9.91 5.78
N ILE A 89 -3.48 -9.97 5.83
CA ILE A 89 -4.35 -8.78 5.85
C ILE A 89 -4.07 -7.90 7.08
N ALA A 90 -3.92 -8.49 8.26
CA ALA A 90 -3.63 -7.75 9.49
C ALA A 90 -2.26 -7.05 9.44
N GLY A 91 -1.24 -7.71 8.90
CA GLY A 91 0.07 -7.10 8.69
C GLY A 91 0.02 -5.95 7.69
N TYR A 92 -0.73 -6.09 6.60
CA TYR A 92 -0.91 -5.02 5.61
C TYR A 92 -1.59 -3.79 6.22
N ARG A 93 -2.68 -4.00 6.96
CA ARG A 93 -3.38 -2.95 7.73
C ARG A 93 -2.41 -2.19 8.64
N ASP A 94 -1.54 -2.90 9.37
CA ASP A 94 -0.63 -2.29 10.34
C ASP A 94 0.41 -1.40 9.64
N VAL A 95 0.98 -1.86 8.52
CA VAL A 95 1.88 -1.05 7.67
C VAL A 95 1.14 0.17 7.10
N LEU A 96 -0.05 -0.04 6.55
CA LEU A 96 -0.85 1.03 5.95
C LEU A 96 -1.21 2.11 7.00
N SER A 97 -1.56 1.71 8.23
CA SER A 97 -1.83 2.65 9.32
C SER A 97 -0.59 3.50 9.63
N ILE A 98 0.58 2.88 9.80
CA ILE A 98 1.83 3.60 10.11
C ILE A 98 2.17 4.63 9.02
N ILE A 99 1.99 4.25 7.74
CA ILE A 99 2.20 5.17 6.63
C ILE A 99 1.22 6.35 6.74
N HIS A 100 -0.07 6.10 6.94
CA HIS A 100 -1.05 7.18 7.08
C HIS A 100 -0.80 8.10 8.28
N ASP A 101 -0.32 7.53 9.40
CA ASP A 101 -0.14 8.26 10.65
C ASP A 101 1.20 9.02 10.71
N SER A 102 2.18 8.66 9.87
CA SER A 102 3.56 9.18 9.99
C SER A 102 4.30 9.33 8.66
N PHE A 103 3.60 9.47 7.53
CA PHE A 103 4.25 9.55 6.20
C PHE A 103 5.35 10.61 6.11
N ASP A 104 5.15 11.79 6.72
CA ASP A 104 6.15 12.88 6.72
C ASP A 104 7.47 12.50 7.43
N ALA A 105 7.42 11.53 8.34
CA ALA A 105 8.57 11.06 9.12
C ALA A 105 9.22 9.78 8.54
N ILE A 106 8.71 9.25 7.42
CA ILE A 106 9.19 8.01 6.81
C ILE A 106 9.98 8.33 5.54
N PRO A 107 11.31 8.51 5.63
CA PRO A 107 12.14 8.68 4.45
C PRO A 107 12.22 7.37 3.64
N ILE A 108 12.20 7.49 2.31
CA ILE A 108 12.35 6.34 1.41
C ILE A 108 13.79 5.86 1.45
N THR A 109 14.07 4.91 2.35
CA THR A 109 15.37 4.27 2.50
C THR A 109 15.21 2.77 2.63
N LYS A 110 16.27 2.02 2.32
CA LYS A 110 16.28 0.56 2.47
C LYS A 110 15.84 0.11 3.87
N ASN A 111 16.30 0.80 4.91
CA ASN A 111 16.01 0.42 6.30
C ASN A 111 14.52 0.56 6.62
N TYR A 112 13.88 1.66 6.21
CA TYR A 112 12.43 1.83 6.41
C TYR A 112 11.61 0.82 5.59
N ILE A 113 12.02 0.54 4.35
CA ILE A 113 11.37 -0.50 3.53
C ILE A 113 11.44 -1.87 4.22
N LEU A 114 12.60 -2.23 4.75
CA LEU A 114 12.79 -3.49 5.48
C LEU A 114 12.02 -3.51 6.81
N GLN A 115 11.88 -2.38 7.51
CA GLN A 115 11.03 -2.30 8.69
C GLN A 115 9.55 -2.52 8.36
N MET A 116 9.03 -1.88 7.30
CA MET A 116 7.66 -2.11 6.84
C MET A 116 7.45 -3.56 6.42
N HIS A 117 8.42 -4.15 5.70
CA HIS A 117 8.40 -5.57 5.38
C HIS A 117 8.37 -6.44 6.65
N LYS A 118 9.10 -6.09 7.70
CA LYS A 118 9.04 -6.83 8.98
C LYS A 118 7.65 -6.76 9.62
N ILE A 119 7.04 -5.58 9.62
CA ILE A 119 5.71 -5.35 10.20
C ILE A 119 4.64 -6.10 9.40
N LEU A 120 4.74 -6.11 8.08
CA LEU A 120 3.87 -6.87 7.19
C LEU A 120 3.81 -8.37 7.59
N PHE A 121 4.94 -8.92 8.03
CA PHE A 121 5.04 -10.33 8.45
C PHE A 121 4.90 -10.57 9.96
N SER A 122 4.57 -9.56 10.75
CA SER A 122 4.54 -9.64 12.22
C SER A 122 3.58 -10.70 12.77
N HIS A 123 2.50 -11.00 12.05
CA HIS A 123 1.49 -11.99 12.45
C HIS A 123 1.79 -13.43 11.97
N MET A 124 2.89 -13.65 11.23
CA MET A 124 3.18 -14.93 10.56
C MET A 124 4.44 -15.65 11.06
N ASN A 125 5.15 -15.10 12.05
CA ASN A 125 6.44 -15.65 12.52
C ASN A 125 7.42 -15.99 11.38
N ASN A 126 7.48 -15.16 10.34
CA ASN A 126 8.34 -15.42 9.17
C ASN A 126 9.80 -15.05 9.49
N PRO A 127 10.76 -15.99 9.44
CA PRO A 127 12.16 -15.72 9.78
C PRO A 127 12.88 -14.77 8.79
N ILE A 128 12.33 -14.59 7.60
CA ILE A 128 12.88 -13.71 6.55
C ILE A 128 12.28 -12.29 6.64
N ALA A 129 11.35 -12.05 7.57
CA ALA A 129 10.75 -10.74 7.82
C ALA A 129 11.83 -9.67 8.03
N GLY A 130 11.72 -8.57 7.30
CA GLY A 130 12.68 -7.47 7.30
C GLY A 130 14.05 -7.75 6.68
N GLN A 131 14.19 -8.80 5.88
CA GLN A 131 15.42 -9.10 5.15
C GLN A 131 15.19 -9.10 3.65
N THR A 132 16.21 -8.69 2.88
CA THR A 132 16.22 -8.92 1.44
C THR A 132 16.49 -10.40 1.17
N LYS A 133 15.78 -10.98 0.21
CA LYS A 133 16.07 -12.34 -0.28
C LYS A 133 17.55 -12.49 -0.66
N ASN A 134 18.11 -13.64 -0.31
CA ASN A 134 19.47 -14.06 -0.66
C ASN A 134 19.51 -15.07 -1.82
N VAL A 135 18.34 -15.51 -2.28
CA VAL A 135 18.15 -16.40 -3.43
C VAL A 135 17.44 -15.68 -4.57
N GLN A 136 17.68 -16.16 -5.79
CA GLN A 136 17.02 -15.66 -6.99
C GLN A 136 15.54 -16.08 -6.98
N ASN A 137 14.62 -15.15 -7.26
CA ASN A 137 13.21 -15.49 -7.52
C ASN A 137 12.95 -15.38 -9.02
N TYR A 138 12.06 -16.25 -9.52
CA TYR A 138 11.49 -16.15 -10.84
C TYR A 138 10.22 -15.29 -10.77
N ILE A 139 10.06 -14.39 -11.74
CA ILE A 139 8.83 -13.60 -11.90
C ILE A 139 8.06 -14.29 -13.01
N SER A 140 6.86 -14.77 -12.69
CA SER A 140 5.95 -15.38 -13.64
C SER A 140 4.82 -14.39 -13.92
N ALA A 141 4.57 -14.08 -15.19
CA ALA A 141 3.41 -13.33 -15.63
C ALA A 141 2.50 -14.28 -16.40
N THR A 142 1.23 -14.35 -16.00
CA THR A 142 0.20 -15.08 -16.74
C THR A 142 -0.57 -14.05 -17.55
N TYR A 143 -0.41 -14.06 -18.87
CA TYR A 143 -1.22 -13.23 -19.76
C TYR A 143 -2.51 -13.99 -20.13
N PRO A 144 -3.64 -13.28 -20.27
CA PRO A 144 -4.89 -13.87 -20.74
C PRO A 144 -4.79 -14.39 -22.18
#